data_AF-A0A963RIV1-F1
#
_entry.id   AF-A0A963RIV1-F1
#
_cell.length_a   1.000
_cell.length_b   1.000
_cell.length_c   1.000
_cell.angle_alpha   90.00
_cell.angle_beta   90.00
_cell.angle_gamma   90.00
#
_symmetry.space_group_name_H-M   'P 1'
#
loop_
_entity.id
_entity.type
_entity.pdbx_description
1 polymer ?
#
loop_
_entity_poly.entity_id
_entity_poly.type
_entity_poly.pdbx_seq_one_letter_code
_entity_poly.pdbx_strand_id
1 'polypeptide(L)'
;MRTGVLTGVALLAAGCSQAEPADGQADATDAAPAPATHRDPATADTADAYLGTFDLAYADGTQARVTFLTGGLVSAEFAGQAVTASYTVPEPGKVCFDNVSTGDPPHCWVNSPADAQGAWVATMDDGSTLTVTPAG
;
A
#
# COMPACT_ATOMS: atom_id res chain seq x y z
N MET A 1 -15.74 -52.66 48.70
CA MET A 1 -16.55 -53.50 47.79
C MET A 1 -17.12 -52.61 46.70
N ARG A 2 -17.11 -53.10 45.43
CA ARG A 2 -17.43 -52.47 44.13
C ARG A 2 -16.27 -51.64 43.56
N THR A 3 -15.31 -52.24 42.82
CA THR A 3 -15.38 -52.76 41.42
C THR A 3 -15.63 -51.62 40.45
N GLY A 4 -14.60 -51.04 39.81
CA GLY A 4 -14.05 -51.47 38.50
C GLY A 4 -14.68 -50.59 37.40
N VAL A 5 -13.93 -49.92 36.52
CA VAL A 5 -13.39 -50.48 35.26
C VAL A 5 -12.17 -49.66 34.81
N LEU A 6 -11.13 -50.41 34.43
CA LEU A 6 -9.95 -49.97 33.69
C LEU A 6 -10.28 -49.76 32.22
N THR A 7 -9.79 -48.68 31.61
CA THR A 7 -9.44 -48.69 30.19
C THR A 7 -8.11 -47.97 30.04
N GLY A 8 -7.04 -48.76 29.90
CA GLY A 8 -5.74 -48.28 29.46
C GLY A 8 -5.58 -48.47 27.96
N VAL A 9 -4.93 -47.50 27.30
CA VAL A 9 -4.11 -47.75 26.11
C VAL A 9 -2.87 -46.88 26.25
N ALA A 10 -1.74 -47.53 26.48
CA ALA A 10 -0.41 -46.96 26.29
C ALA A 10 0.09 -47.41 24.92
N LEU A 11 0.48 -46.47 24.07
CA LEU A 11 1.31 -46.69 22.90
C LEU A 11 2.48 -45.72 22.96
N LEU A 12 3.68 -46.30 22.95
CA LEU A 12 4.98 -45.65 22.96
C LEU A 12 5.43 -45.30 21.53
N ALA A 13 6.27 -44.27 21.46
CA ALA A 13 7.35 -44.04 20.47
C ALA A 13 6.98 -43.63 19.03
N ALA A 14 7.24 -42.36 18.72
CA ALA A 14 8.11 -41.94 17.61
C ALA A 14 8.37 -40.43 17.77
N GLY A 15 9.64 -40.02 17.75
CA GLY A 15 9.98 -38.61 17.81
C GLY A 15 9.43 -37.87 16.59
N CYS A 16 8.99 -36.64 16.80
CA CYS A 16 8.98 -35.60 15.79
C CYS A 16 9.08 -34.29 16.55
N SER A 17 10.02 -33.48 16.09
CA SER A 17 10.26 -32.11 16.51
C SER A 17 8.97 -31.36 16.75
N GLN A 18 8.99 -30.53 17.78
CA GLN A 18 8.10 -29.40 17.95
C GLN A 18 8.14 -28.57 16.66
N ALA A 19 7.22 -28.87 15.74
CA ALA A 19 6.81 -28.00 14.65
C ALA A 19 5.50 -27.39 15.13
N GLU A 20 5.60 -26.14 15.52
CA GLU A 20 4.47 -25.31 15.91
C GLU A 20 3.46 -25.25 14.76
N PRO A 21 2.17 -25.07 15.08
CA PRO A 21 1.09 -25.23 14.12
C PRO A 21 1.23 -24.25 12.98
N ALA A 22 1.02 -24.78 11.77
CA ALA A 22 0.46 -24.04 10.66
C ALA A 22 -0.93 -23.54 11.07
N ASP A 23 -0.97 -22.42 11.77
CA ASP A 23 -2.18 -21.66 12.00
C ASP A 23 -2.34 -20.66 10.87
N GLY A 24 -3.39 -20.91 10.08
CA GLY A 24 -4.22 -19.85 9.56
C GLY A 24 -3.51 -18.85 8.68
N GLN A 25 -3.48 -19.16 7.39
CA GLN A 25 -3.84 -18.20 6.37
C GLN A 25 -5.04 -17.38 6.90
N ALA A 26 -4.73 -16.25 7.54
CA ALA A 26 -5.64 -15.14 7.59
C ALA A 26 -5.76 -14.75 6.12
N ASP A 27 -6.86 -15.18 5.51
CA ASP A 27 -7.49 -14.43 4.44
C ASP A 27 -7.48 -12.97 4.89
N ALA A 28 -6.42 -12.25 4.49
CA ALA A 28 -6.51 -10.84 4.26
C ALA A 28 -7.60 -10.76 3.19
N THR A 29 -8.82 -10.62 3.68
CA THR A 29 -9.95 -10.10 2.94
C THR A 29 -9.38 -8.92 2.19
N ASP A 30 -9.15 -9.16 0.91
CA ASP A 30 -9.08 -8.18 -0.15
C ASP A 30 -10.46 -7.54 -0.21
N ALA A 31 -10.76 -6.76 0.83
CA ALA A 31 -11.75 -5.72 0.73
C ALA A 31 -11.05 -4.69 -0.15
N ALA A 32 -11.20 -4.87 -1.46
CA ALA A 32 -10.96 -3.83 -2.43
C ALA A 32 -11.52 -2.54 -1.83
N PRO A 33 -10.68 -1.53 -1.54
CA PRO A 33 -11.16 -0.30 -0.95
C PRO A 33 -12.29 0.20 -1.83
N ALA A 34 -13.42 0.57 -1.19
CA ALA A 34 -14.54 1.18 -1.89
C ALA A 34 -13.99 2.26 -2.84
N PRO A 35 -14.44 2.33 -4.11
CA PRO A 35 -13.84 3.22 -5.08
C PRO A 35 -13.83 4.61 -4.46
N ALA A 36 -12.62 5.14 -4.22
CA ALA A 36 -12.46 6.52 -3.84
C ALA A 36 -13.31 7.30 -4.85
N THR A 37 -14.30 8.05 -4.39
CA THR A 37 -14.93 9.07 -5.22
C THR A 37 -13.79 9.98 -5.62
N HIS A 38 -13.17 9.70 -6.78
CA HIS A 38 -11.96 10.35 -7.22
C HIS A 38 -12.30 11.82 -7.39
N ARG A 39 -11.91 12.62 -6.41
CA ARG A 39 -11.82 14.06 -6.64
C ARG A 39 -10.75 14.26 -7.68
N ASP A 40 -10.98 15.22 -8.56
CA ASP A 40 -10.00 15.58 -9.58
C ASP A 40 -8.66 15.90 -8.89
N PRO A 41 -7.59 15.14 -9.19
CA PRO A 41 -6.30 15.26 -8.53
C PRO A 41 -5.62 16.60 -8.80
N ALA A 42 -6.03 17.38 -9.81
CA ALA A 42 -5.54 18.75 -10.01
C ALA A 42 -6.16 19.78 -9.04
N THR A 43 -7.25 19.42 -8.38
CA THR A 43 -7.99 20.33 -7.47
C THR A 43 -8.02 19.82 -6.03
N ALA A 44 -7.45 18.66 -5.76
CA ALA A 44 -7.34 18.08 -4.43
C ALA A 44 -6.46 18.95 -3.53
N ASP A 45 -7.01 19.38 -2.41
CA ASP A 45 -6.42 20.34 -1.47
C ASP A 45 -6.10 19.73 -0.09
N THR A 46 -6.30 18.42 0.05
CA THR A 46 -6.09 17.66 1.28
C THR A 46 -5.45 16.31 0.97
N ALA A 47 -4.67 15.78 1.92
CA ALA A 47 -4.07 14.45 1.80
C ALA A 47 -5.14 13.36 1.60
N ASP A 48 -6.24 13.44 2.37
CA ASP A 48 -7.31 12.44 2.30
C ASP A 48 -8.00 12.35 0.92
N ALA A 49 -7.86 13.36 0.07
CA ALA A 49 -8.37 13.33 -1.30
C ALA A 49 -7.58 12.38 -2.23
N TYR A 50 -6.37 11.97 -1.84
CA TYR A 50 -5.52 11.06 -2.61
C TYR A 50 -5.56 9.62 -2.09
N LEU A 51 -6.36 9.29 -1.07
CA LEU A 51 -6.42 7.95 -0.49
C LEU A 51 -6.74 6.88 -1.55
N GLY A 52 -5.99 5.78 -1.50
CA GLY A 52 -6.14 4.67 -2.44
C GLY A 52 -4.80 4.10 -2.86
N THR A 53 -4.88 3.05 -3.69
CA THR A 53 -3.72 2.41 -4.31
C THR A 53 -3.66 2.75 -5.79
N PHE A 54 -2.46 3.02 -6.28
CA PHE A 54 -2.21 3.49 -7.63
C PHE A 54 -0.98 2.83 -8.23
N ASP A 55 -1.06 2.54 -9.52
CA ASP A 55 0.07 2.15 -10.34
C ASP A 55 0.69 3.39 -10.97
N LEU A 56 2.01 3.52 -10.82
CA LEU A 56 2.82 4.58 -11.39
C LEU A 56 3.60 4.04 -12.57
N ALA A 57 3.47 4.70 -13.73
CA ALA A 57 4.27 4.42 -14.91
C ALA A 57 5.17 5.62 -15.21
N TYR A 58 6.47 5.43 -15.04
CA TYR A 58 7.49 6.42 -15.36
C TYR A 58 7.85 6.37 -16.85
N ALA A 59 8.30 7.49 -17.41
CA ALA A 59 8.64 7.60 -18.83
C ALA A 59 9.80 6.68 -19.28
N ASP A 60 10.66 6.25 -18.34
CA ASP A 60 11.75 5.30 -18.58
C ASP A 60 11.27 3.82 -18.61
N GLY A 61 9.97 3.58 -18.42
CA GLY A 61 9.36 2.26 -18.35
C GLY A 61 9.38 1.63 -16.95
N THR A 62 9.97 2.30 -15.96
CA THR A 62 9.91 1.88 -14.56
C THR A 62 8.45 1.93 -14.10
N GLN A 63 8.07 0.91 -13.33
CA GLN A 63 6.76 0.82 -12.71
C GLN A 63 6.92 0.77 -11.19
N ALA A 64 6.04 1.45 -10.49
CA ALA A 64 5.93 1.38 -9.04
C ALA A 64 4.46 1.31 -8.65
N ARG A 65 4.20 0.84 -7.44
CA ARG A 65 2.86 0.90 -6.84
C ARG A 65 2.91 1.76 -5.61
N VAL A 66 1.97 2.68 -5.46
CA VAL A 66 1.85 3.52 -4.26
C VAL A 66 0.49 3.35 -3.63
N THR A 67 0.46 3.38 -2.30
CA THR A 67 -0.76 3.41 -1.51
C THR A 67 -0.72 4.64 -0.62
N PHE A 68 -1.61 5.59 -0.90
CA PHE A 68 -1.83 6.75 -0.04
C PHE A 68 -2.75 6.36 1.10
N LEU A 69 -2.26 6.60 2.31
CA LEU A 69 -2.86 6.25 3.57
C LEU A 69 -3.30 7.51 4.32
N THR A 70 -4.19 7.31 5.30
CA THR A 70 -4.71 8.38 6.15
C THR A 70 -3.58 9.08 6.92
N GLY A 71 -3.76 10.37 7.20
CA GLY A 71 -2.80 11.13 8.01
C GLY A 71 -1.54 11.56 7.27
N GLY A 72 -1.56 11.57 5.92
CA GLY A 72 -0.44 12.06 5.11
C GLY A 72 0.71 11.05 5.02
N LEU A 73 0.42 9.76 4.98
CA LEU A 73 1.42 8.70 4.80
C LEU A 73 1.26 8.04 3.43
N VAL A 74 2.37 7.67 2.80
CA VAL A 74 2.38 6.88 1.56
C VAL A 74 3.27 5.66 1.74
N SER A 75 2.82 4.51 1.25
CA SER A 75 3.66 3.34 1.05
C SER A 75 3.93 3.18 -0.44
N ALA A 76 5.19 3.10 -0.84
CA ALA A 76 5.61 2.86 -2.22
C ALA A 76 6.34 1.53 -2.33
N GLU A 77 5.99 0.72 -3.32
CA GLU A 77 6.65 -0.54 -3.62
C GLU A 77 7.52 -0.40 -4.88
N PHE A 78 8.82 -0.62 -4.70
CA PHE A 78 9.81 -0.65 -5.78
C PHE A 78 10.51 -2.02 -5.77
N ALA A 79 10.46 -2.73 -6.90
CA ALA A 79 11.09 -4.06 -7.02
C ALA A 79 10.72 -5.05 -5.89
N GLY A 80 9.48 -4.98 -5.38
CA GLY A 80 8.98 -5.84 -4.30
C GLY A 80 9.39 -5.41 -2.89
N GLN A 81 10.02 -4.25 -2.73
CA GLN A 81 10.33 -3.67 -1.42
C GLN A 81 9.43 -2.47 -1.15
N ALA A 82 8.71 -2.51 -0.02
CA ALA A 82 7.89 -1.41 0.44
C ALA A 82 8.74 -0.38 1.22
N VAL A 83 8.55 0.89 0.91
CA VAL A 83 9.11 2.05 1.60
C VAL A 83 7.95 2.94 2.02
N THR A 84 7.99 3.44 3.26
CA THR A 84 6.99 4.39 3.76
C THR A 84 7.58 5.79 3.83
N ALA A 85 6.83 6.78 3.36
CA ALA A 85 7.16 8.19 3.44
C ALA A 85 5.94 8.97 3.96
N SER A 86 6.18 10.21 4.39
CA SER A 86 5.10 11.16 4.64
C SER A 86 4.91 12.04 3.41
N TYR A 87 3.72 12.59 3.22
CA TYR A 87 3.47 13.56 2.17
C TYR A 87 2.51 14.66 2.65
N THR A 88 2.56 15.78 1.95
CA THR A 88 1.72 16.95 2.18
C THR A 88 1.10 17.43 0.88
N VAL A 89 0.01 18.20 1.00
CA VAL A 89 -0.65 18.89 -0.10
C VAL A 89 -0.56 20.40 0.18
N PRO A 90 0.56 21.07 -0.18
CA PRO A 90 0.77 22.47 0.20
C PRO A 90 -0.17 23.44 -0.55
N GLU A 91 -0.65 23.05 -1.72
CA GLU A 91 -1.61 23.77 -2.54
C GLU A 91 -2.41 22.79 -3.40
N PRO A 92 -3.62 23.18 -3.88
CA PRO A 92 -4.45 22.29 -4.68
C PRO A 92 -3.69 21.67 -5.86
N GLY A 93 -3.76 20.35 -5.96
CA GLY A 93 -3.14 19.58 -7.03
C GLY A 93 -1.65 19.30 -6.87
N LYS A 94 -1.00 19.82 -5.83
CA LYS A 94 0.42 19.57 -5.57
C LYS A 94 0.60 18.61 -4.40
N VAL A 95 1.38 17.56 -4.60
CA VAL A 95 1.73 16.57 -3.57
C VAL A 95 3.23 16.60 -3.34
N CYS A 96 3.70 16.80 -2.12
CA CYS A 96 5.12 16.82 -1.78
C CYS A 96 5.45 15.70 -0.80
N PHE A 97 6.41 14.84 -1.15
CA PHE A 97 6.84 13.69 -0.35
C PHE A 97 8.07 14.06 0.49
N ASP A 98 7.95 13.87 1.80
CA ASP A 98 9.03 14.01 2.76
C ASP A 98 9.59 12.62 3.10
N ASN A 99 10.90 12.53 3.35
CA ASN A 99 11.57 11.34 3.88
C ASN A 99 11.71 10.14 2.92
N VAL A 100 11.72 10.37 1.60
CA VAL A 100 12.09 9.31 0.64
C VAL A 100 13.53 8.84 0.88
N SER A 101 14.39 9.76 1.36
CA SER A 101 15.75 9.54 1.85
C SER A 101 16.11 10.61 2.89
N THR A 102 16.90 10.27 3.92
CA THR A 102 17.31 11.23 4.96
C THR A 102 18.28 12.27 4.39
N GLY A 103 17.90 13.54 4.41
CA GLY A 103 18.74 14.66 3.96
C GLY A 103 18.45 15.15 2.54
N ASP A 104 17.58 14.46 1.79
CA ASP A 104 17.09 14.94 0.50
C ASP A 104 15.95 15.96 0.69
N PRO A 105 15.89 17.00 -0.17
CA PRO A 105 14.75 17.91 -0.18
C PRO A 105 13.47 17.16 -0.56
N PRO A 106 12.29 17.65 -0.15
CA PRO A 106 11.03 17.06 -0.55
C PRO A 106 10.89 17.05 -2.08
N HIS A 107 10.35 15.96 -2.60
CA HIS A 107 10.04 15.82 -4.02
C HIS A 107 8.56 16.11 -4.23
N CYS A 108 8.24 17.08 -5.09
CA CYS A 108 6.87 17.49 -5.34
C CYS A 108 6.38 17.07 -6.74
N TRP A 109 5.11 16.68 -6.79
CA TRP A 109 4.36 16.37 -7.99
C TRP A 109 3.25 17.40 -8.17
N VAL A 110 3.11 17.93 -9.38
CA VAL A 110 1.95 18.72 -9.80
C VAL A 110 1.06 17.84 -10.67
N ASN A 111 -0.17 17.61 -10.23
CA ASN A 111 -1.10 16.70 -10.88
C ASN A 111 -1.97 17.42 -11.92
N SER A 112 -2.13 16.80 -13.08
CA SER A 112 -3.12 17.19 -14.08
C SER A 112 -4.52 16.71 -13.69
N PRO A 113 -5.58 17.20 -14.36
CA PRO A 113 -6.88 16.57 -14.26
C PRO A 113 -6.83 15.09 -14.60
N ALA A 114 -7.68 14.31 -13.94
CA ALA A 114 -7.89 12.91 -14.29
C ALA A 114 -8.72 12.77 -15.57
N ASP A 115 -8.46 11.71 -16.33
CA ASP A 115 -9.27 11.31 -17.47
C ASP A 115 -10.54 10.56 -17.04
N ALA A 116 -11.31 10.08 -18.02
CA ALA A 116 -12.56 9.35 -17.76
C ALA A 116 -12.37 7.98 -17.08
N GLN A 117 -11.13 7.48 -17.01
CA GLN A 117 -10.77 6.25 -16.30
C GLN A 117 -10.20 6.55 -14.90
N GLY A 118 -10.05 7.84 -14.55
CA GLY A 118 -9.46 8.26 -13.28
C GLY A 118 -7.94 8.29 -13.29
N ALA A 119 -7.29 8.11 -14.46
CA ALA A 119 -5.84 8.22 -14.58
C ALA A 119 -5.42 9.68 -14.82
N TRP A 120 -4.25 10.08 -14.33
CA TRP A 120 -3.74 11.44 -14.53
C TRP A 120 -2.23 11.46 -14.71
N VAL A 121 -1.69 12.62 -15.11
CA VAL A 121 -0.26 12.86 -15.23
C VAL A 121 0.22 13.66 -14.03
N ALA A 122 1.28 13.19 -13.38
CA ALA A 122 2.00 13.92 -12.37
C ALA A 122 3.32 14.46 -12.96
N THR A 123 3.56 15.76 -12.80
CA THR A 123 4.82 16.41 -13.22
C THR A 123 5.71 16.61 -12.01
N MET A 124 6.92 16.07 -12.04
CA MET A 124 7.93 16.20 -11.00
C MET A 124 8.68 17.54 -11.12
N ASP A 125 9.39 17.94 -10.07
CA ASP A 125 10.13 19.22 -10.03
C ASP A 125 11.20 19.37 -11.12
N ASP A 126 11.76 18.27 -11.62
CA ASP A 126 12.74 18.25 -12.71
C ASP A 126 12.09 18.32 -14.12
N GLY A 127 10.75 18.43 -14.17
CA GLY A 127 9.95 18.47 -15.39
C GLY A 127 9.67 17.10 -16.01
N SER A 128 10.19 16.02 -15.43
CA SER A 128 9.79 14.67 -15.83
C SER A 128 8.36 14.37 -15.41
N THR A 129 7.73 13.40 -16.08
CA THR A 129 6.33 13.06 -15.84
C THR A 129 6.17 11.57 -15.59
N LEU A 130 5.14 11.24 -14.82
CA LEU A 130 4.67 9.87 -14.63
C LEU A 130 3.15 9.83 -14.79
N THR A 131 2.65 8.69 -15.23
CA THR A 131 1.20 8.42 -15.28
C THR A 131 0.80 7.73 -13.99
N VAL A 132 -0.25 8.23 -13.34
CA VAL A 132 -0.87 7.62 -12.16
C VAL A 132 -2.18 6.99 -12.60
N THR A 133 -2.35 5.71 -12.31
CA THR A 133 -3.58 4.95 -12.63
C THR A 133 -4.12 4.34 -11.35
N PRO A 134 -5.43 4.45 -11.05
CA PRO A 134 -6.03 3.72 -9.95
C PRO A 134 -5.77 2.22 -10.09
N ALA A 135 -5.24 1.59 -9.03
CA ALA A 135 -5.11 0.14 -9.01
C ALA A 135 -6.52 -0.48 -8.87
N GLY A 136 -6.81 -1.47 -9.70
CA GLY A 136 -8.11 -2.17 -9.72
C GLY A 136 -8.25 -3.22 -8.63
#